data_AF-A0A7C3WRI7-F1
#
_entry.id   AF-A0A7C3WRI7-F1
#
_cell.length_a   1.000
_cell.length_b   1.000
_cell.length_c   1.000
_cell.angle_alpha   90.00
_cell.angle_beta   90.00
_cell.angle_gamma   90.00
#
_symmetry.space_group_name_H-M   'P 1'
#
loop_
_entity.id
_entity.type
_entity.pdbx_description
1 polymer ?
#
loop_
_entity_poly.entity_id
_entity_poly.type
_entity_poly.pdbx_seq_one_letter_code
_entity_poly.pdbx_strand_id
1 'polypeptide(L)'
;MMRDEAKTGSPVGQGCARRIAGTIPGRKRAGGLLAVGIVGLAVCFWQSFASCGWAEELLVRPEIPGYQAPDWQAAYQRAAPKPTWQEWLDVGYLAGALALASWLALQRRSRAGLLLLSLVSLVWLGFWRKGCVCPIGAIQNVAAGLADPGFWVPWSVLAIFLLPLVATVFF
;
A
#
# COMPACT_ATOMS: atom_id res chain seq x y z
N MET A 1 -27.16 -18.11 -59.15
CA MET A 1 -28.60 -17.75 -59.22
C MET A 1 -28.85 -16.74 -58.12
N MET A 2 -28.72 -15.45 -58.46
CA MET A 2 -29.79 -14.41 -58.39
C MET A 2 -30.16 -14.03 -56.94
N ARG A 3 -29.72 -12.85 -56.44
CA ARG A 3 -30.37 -11.50 -56.47
C ARG A 3 -30.98 -11.20 -55.08
N ASP A 4 -31.01 -10.04 -54.45
CA ASP A 4 -30.67 -8.61 -54.71
C ASP A 4 -30.43 -7.98 -53.30
N GLU A 5 -29.39 -7.19 -53.05
CA GLU A 5 -29.33 -5.71 -53.11
C GLU A 5 -30.55 -4.97 -52.51
N ALA A 6 -30.38 -4.42 -51.30
CA ALA A 6 -31.14 -3.28 -50.81
C ALA A 6 -30.17 -2.16 -50.39
N LYS A 7 -29.90 -1.26 -51.34
CA LYS A 7 -29.34 0.08 -51.11
C LYS A 7 -30.49 1.06 -50.87
N THR A 8 -30.40 1.85 -49.81
CA THR A 8 -30.93 3.23 -49.65
C THR A 8 -30.50 3.71 -48.27
N GLY A 9 -29.94 4.88 -48.02
CA GLY A 9 -29.54 6.02 -48.83
C GLY A 9 -28.90 7.00 -47.82
N SER A 10 -27.73 7.54 -48.15
CA SER A 10 -27.14 8.64 -47.40
C SER A 10 -27.89 9.94 -47.71
N PRO A 11 -27.99 10.87 -46.76
CA PRO A 11 -27.83 12.27 -47.08
C PRO A 11 -26.56 12.82 -46.42
N VAL A 12 -25.73 13.34 -47.30
CA VAL A 12 -24.76 14.41 -47.07
C VAL A 12 -25.44 15.59 -46.38
N GLY A 13 -24.78 16.15 -45.36
CA GLY A 13 -25.15 17.41 -44.71
C GLY A 13 -24.18 17.68 -43.55
N GLN A 14 -22.96 18.15 -43.82
CA GLN A 14 -22.63 19.57 -43.63
C GLN A 14 -23.36 20.19 -42.43
N GLY A 15 -22.71 20.16 -41.27
CA GLY A 15 -23.26 20.75 -40.07
C GLY A 15 -22.27 20.76 -38.93
N CYS A 16 -21.44 21.79 -38.88
CA CYS A 16 -20.73 22.21 -37.69
C CYS A 16 -19.61 21.26 -37.25
N ALA A 17 -18.48 21.35 -37.97
CA ALA A 17 -17.20 21.49 -37.30
C ALA A 17 -17.28 22.68 -36.33
N ARG A 18 -17.95 22.48 -35.21
CA ARG A 18 -17.98 23.43 -34.10
C ARG A 18 -16.58 23.32 -33.53
N ARG A 19 -15.71 24.15 -34.08
CA ARG A 19 -14.45 24.58 -33.47
C ARG A 19 -14.80 24.81 -32.01
N ILE A 20 -14.52 23.83 -31.15
CA ILE A 20 -14.47 24.02 -29.72
C ILE A 20 -13.23 24.90 -29.56
N ALA A 21 -13.43 26.19 -29.80
CA ALA A 21 -12.61 27.24 -29.25
C ALA A 21 -12.88 27.23 -27.75
N GLY A 22 -12.46 26.14 -27.10
CA GLY A 22 -12.12 26.18 -25.70
C GLY A 22 -10.94 27.13 -25.67
N THR A 23 -11.21 28.38 -25.33
CA THR A 23 -10.19 29.32 -24.88
C THR A 23 -9.42 28.59 -23.79
N ILE A 24 -8.25 28.04 -24.12
CA ILE A 24 -7.33 27.49 -23.13
C ILE A 24 -7.03 28.68 -22.21
N PRO A 25 -7.54 28.70 -20.97
CA PRO A 25 -7.26 29.82 -20.08
C PRO A 25 -5.75 29.89 -19.94
N GLY A 26 -5.19 31.06 -20.27
CA GLY A 26 -3.77 31.25 -20.44
C GLY A 26 -2.97 30.61 -19.29
N ARG A 27 -1.96 29.82 -19.67
CA ARG A 27 -0.99 29.07 -18.84
C ARG A 27 -0.53 29.80 -17.56
N LYS A 28 -0.55 31.14 -17.54
CA LYS A 28 -0.19 31.96 -16.38
C LYS A 28 -1.24 31.99 -15.25
N ARG A 29 -2.55 31.90 -15.54
CA ARG A 29 -3.61 31.81 -14.50
C ARG A 29 -3.76 30.39 -13.95
N ALA A 30 -3.52 29.38 -14.78
CA ALA A 30 -3.52 27.97 -14.37
C ALA A 30 -2.40 27.67 -13.36
N GLY A 31 -1.20 28.25 -13.53
CA GLY A 31 -0.10 28.09 -12.58
C GLY A 31 -0.38 28.70 -11.20
N GLY A 32 -1.05 29.86 -11.15
CA GLY A 32 -1.49 30.46 -9.90
C GLY A 32 -2.58 29.64 -9.20
N LEU A 33 -3.55 29.12 -9.94
CA LEU A 33 -4.61 28.25 -9.41
C LEU A 33 -4.08 26.89 -8.94
N LEU A 34 -3.10 26.30 -9.65
CA LEU A 34 -2.42 25.08 -9.22
C LEU A 34 -1.55 25.32 -7.99
N ALA A 35 -0.81 26.42 -7.93
CA ALA A 35 -0.01 26.78 -6.76
C ALA A 35 -0.90 27.04 -5.54
N VAL A 36 -2.02 27.75 -5.70
CA VAL A 36 -3.01 27.96 -4.64
C VAL A 36 -3.67 26.65 -4.23
N GLY A 37 -3.96 25.75 -5.16
CA GLY A 37 -4.48 24.41 -4.87
C GLY A 37 -3.49 23.54 -4.10
N ILE A 38 -2.21 23.56 -4.46
CA ILE A 38 -1.13 22.82 -3.78
C ILE A 38 -0.88 23.40 -2.39
N VAL A 39 -0.81 24.72 -2.25
CA VAL A 39 -0.67 25.39 -0.94
C VAL A 39 -1.90 25.14 -0.08
N GLY A 40 -3.10 25.18 -0.65
CA GLY A 40 -4.34 24.84 0.05
C GLY A 40 -4.35 23.40 0.53
N LEU A 41 -3.96 22.45 -0.32
CA LEU A 41 -3.80 21.04 0.07
C LEU A 41 -2.73 20.86 1.15
N ALA A 42 -1.59 21.55 1.05
CA ALA A 42 -0.52 21.49 2.05
C ALA A 42 -0.96 22.10 3.41
N VAL A 43 -1.72 23.19 3.39
CA VAL A 43 -2.28 23.82 4.60
C VAL A 43 -3.37 22.94 5.21
N CYS A 44 -4.26 22.35 4.40
CA CYS A 44 -5.25 21.39 4.88
C CYS A 44 -4.58 20.14 5.46
N PHE A 45 -3.53 19.64 4.81
CA PHE A 45 -2.75 18.51 5.30
C PHE A 45 -2.02 18.85 6.61
N TRP A 46 -1.47 20.06 6.73
CA TRP A 46 -0.85 20.58 7.96
C TRP A 46 -1.88 20.71 9.11
N GLN A 47 -3.08 21.24 8.81
CA GLN A 47 -4.16 21.36 9.79
C GLN A 47 -4.70 20.00 10.24
N SER A 48 -4.84 19.03 9.32
CA SER A 48 -5.23 17.67 9.67
C SER A 48 -4.15 16.96 10.48
N PHE A 49 -2.86 17.15 10.16
CA PHE A 49 -1.76 16.55 10.92
C PHE A 49 -1.64 17.17 12.32
N ALA A 50 -1.83 18.48 12.46
CA ALA A 50 -1.90 19.16 13.76
C ALA A 50 -3.10 18.70 14.61
N SER A 51 -4.15 18.14 13.99
CA SER A 51 -5.34 17.63 14.67
C SER A 51 -5.22 16.17 15.11
N CYS A 52 -4.16 15.44 14.74
CA CYS A 52 -3.97 14.04 15.13
C CYS A 52 -3.79 13.82 16.64
N GLY A 53 -3.46 14.86 17.42
CA GLY A 53 -3.23 14.75 18.87
C GLY A 53 -4.50 14.66 19.74
N TRP A 54 -5.70 14.82 19.17
CA TRP A 54 -6.97 14.85 19.92
C TRP A 54 -7.67 13.48 20.01
N ALA A 55 -7.07 12.42 19.47
CA ALA A 55 -7.69 11.09 19.39
C ALA A 55 -7.22 10.10 20.46
N GLU A 56 -6.15 10.40 21.21
CA GLU A 56 -5.60 9.48 22.22
C GLU A 56 -6.40 9.46 23.54
N GLU A 57 -7.05 10.57 23.91
CA GLU A 57 -7.81 10.69 25.17
C GLU A 57 -9.10 9.85 25.18
N LEU A 58 -9.61 9.43 24.01
CA LEU A 58 -10.86 8.65 23.88
C LEU A 58 -10.65 7.14 24.02
N LEU A 59 -9.41 6.68 24.13
CA LEU A 59 -9.06 5.26 24.33
C LEU A 59 -8.82 4.92 25.81
N VAL A 60 -9.42 5.66 26.74
CA VAL A 60 -9.48 5.22 28.15
C VAL A 60 -10.35 3.98 28.21
N ARG A 61 -9.71 2.82 28.40
CA ARG A 61 -10.40 1.54 28.59
C ARG A 61 -11.35 1.68 29.78
N PRO A 62 -12.66 1.45 29.61
CA PRO A 62 -13.58 1.45 30.74
C PRO A 62 -13.24 0.30 31.69
N GLU A 63 -13.16 0.57 32.99
CA GLU A 63 -12.99 -0.47 34.00
C GLU A 63 -14.28 -1.29 34.10
N ILE A 64 -14.24 -2.54 33.64
CA ILE A 64 -15.39 -3.45 33.71
C ILE A 64 -15.42 -4.06 35.12
N PRO A 65 -16.47 -3.85 35.93
CA PRO A 65 -16.55 -4.39 37.28
C PRO A 65 -16.40 -5.92 37.28
N GLY A 66 -15.45 -6.44 38.06
CA GLY A 66 -15.18 -7.88 38.16
C GLY A 66 -14.28 -8.48 37.06
N TYR A 67 -13.84 -7.68 36.08
CA TYR A 67 -12.85 -8.11 35.09
C TYR A 67 -11.44 -7.72 35.54
N GLN A 68 -10.61 -8.71 35.89
CA GLN A 68 -9.18 -8.50 36.07
C GLN A 68 -8.52 -8.51 34.69
N ALA A 69 -7.84 -7.42 34.33
CA ALA A 69 -7.04 -7.41 33.11
C ALA A 69 -5.99 -8.53 33.21
N PRO A 70 -5.82 -9.35 32.16
CA PRO A 70 -4.71 -10.28 32.15
C PRO A 70 -3.42 -9.47 32.26
N ASP A 71 -2.46 -9.98 33.03
CA ASP A 71 -1.15 -9.37 33.11
C ASP A 71 -0.49 -9.49 31.72
N TRP A 72 -0.49 -8.39 30.96
CA TRP A 72 0.16 -8.33 29.65
C TRP A 72 1.69 -8.45 29.74
N GLN A 73 2.25 -8.42 30.95
CA GLN A 73 3.65 -8.70 31.27
C GLN A 73 3.89 -10.19 31.53
N ALA A 74 2.85 -11.00 31.77
CA ALA A 74 2.96 -12.45 31.83
C ALA A 74 3.47 -12.97 30.48
N ALA A 75 4.26 -14.05 30.50
CA ALA A 75 5.12 -14.57 29.44
C ALA A 75 4.50 -14.85 28.04
N TYR A 76 3.23 -14.49 27.82
CA TYR A 76 2.42 -14.84 26.67
C TYR A 76 2.60 -13.99 25.40
N GLN A 77 3.41 -12.93 25.37
CA GLN A 77 3.49 -12.09 24.15
C GLN A 77 4.87 -11.87 23.54
N ARG A 78 5.95 -12.38 24.16
CA ARG A 78 7.25 -12.44 23.45
C ARG A 78 7.33 -13.78 22.76
N ALA A 79 7.01 -13.82 21.47
CA ALA A 79 7.39 -14.94 20.63
C ALA A 79 8.88 -15.24 20.91
N ALA A 80 9.18 -16.48 21.32
CA ALA A 80 10.54 -16.88 21.63
C ALA A 80 11.45 -16.49 20.44
N PRO A 81 12.65 -15.93 20.70
CA PRO A 81 13.56 -15.53 19.62
C PRO A 81 13.73 -16.70 18.66
N LYS A 82 13.36 -16.49 17.39
CA LYS A 82 13.59 -17.50 16.36
C LYS A 82 15.11 -17.64 16.19
N PRO A 83 15.61 -18.86 15.87
CA PRO A 83 17.01 -19.00 15.55
C PRO A 83 17.32 -18.16 14.31
N THR A 84 18.43 -17.42 14.34
CA THR A 84 18.79 -16.39 13.34
C THR A 84 18.75 -16.88 11.90
N TRP A 85 19.05 -18.17 11.63
CA TRP A 85 18.98 -18.73 10.29
C TRP A 85 17.56 -18.78 9.71
N GLN A 86 16.53 -18.98 10.54
CA GLN A 86 15.13 -19.00 10.08
C GLN A 86 14.69 -17.62 9.64
N GLU A 87 15.14 -16.58 10.33
CA GLU A 87 14.82 -15.19 9.98
C GLU A 87 15.36 -14.82 8.60
N TRP A 88 16.60 -15.22 8.29
CA TRP A 88 17.20 -14.99 6.98
C TRP A 88 16.54 -15.80 5.86
N LEU A 89 16.05 -17.00 6.16
CA LEU A 89 15.26 -17.77 5.19
C LEU A 89 13.94 -17.06 4.84
N ASP A 90 13.25 -16.49 5.81
CA ASP A 90 12.01 -15.76 5.57
C ASP A 90 12.26 -14.50 4.71
N VAL A 91 13.35 -13.78 4.99
CA VAL A 91 13.78 -12.61 4.20
C VAL A 91 14.15 -13.02 2.77
N GLY A 92 14.92 -14.09 2.61
CA GLY A 92 15.32 -14.61 1.29
C GLY A 92 14.11 -15.10 0.48
N TYR A 93 13.17 -15.78 1.13
CA TYR A 93 11.90 -16.18 0.52
C TYR A 93 11.13 -14.96 0.02
N LEU A 94 10.97 -13.92 0.85
CA LEU A 94 10.26 -12.69 0.47
C LEU A 94 10.92 -12.01 -0.73
N ALA A 95 12.24 -11.88 -0.73
CA ALA A 95 12.99 -11.30 -1.85
C ALA A 95 12.77 -12.09 -3.15
N GLY A 96 12.85 -13.43 -3.08
CA GLY A 96 12.58 -14.31 -4.21
C GLY A 96 11.14 -14.23 -4.71
N ALA A 97 10.17 -14.17 -3.79
CA ALA A 97 8.75 -14.01 -4.10
C ALA A 97 8.48 -12.67 -4.78
N LEU A 98 9.09 -11.57 -4.32
CA LEU A 98 8.97 -10.25 -4.96
C LEU A 98 9.56 -10.26 -6.37
N ALA A 99 10.77 -10.82 -6.56
CA ALA A 99 11.37 -10.91 -7.89
C ALA A 99 10.51 -11.75 -8.84
N LEU A 100 9.97 -12.88 -8.37
CA LEU A 100 9.08 -13.74 -9.14
C LEU A 100 7.75 -13.05 -9.45
N ALA A 101 7.19 -12.30 -8.49
CA ALA A 101 5.99 -11.50 -8.70
C ALA A 101 6.22 -10.43 -9.78
N SER A 102 7.33 -9.69 -9.71
CA SER A 102 7.69 -8.70 -10.72
C SER A 102 7.85 -9.33 -12.10
N TRP A 103 8.54 -10.48 -12.21
CA TRP A 103 8.68 -11.20 -13.47
C TRP A 103 7.34 -11.72 -14.01
N LEU A 104 6.49 -12.27 -13.14
CA LEU A 104 5.16 -12.76 -13.51
C LEU A 104 4.24 -11.64 -13.96
N ALA A 105 4.31 -10.47 -13.32
CA ALA A 105 3.52 -9.29 -13.63
C ALA A 105 3.98 -8.60 -14.92
N LEU A 106 5.29 -8.33 -15.05
CA LEU A 106 5.85 -7.54 -16.15
C LEU A 106 6.05 -8.38 -17.42
N GLN A 107 6.69 -9.55 -17.29
CA GLN A 107 7.12 -10.34 -18.45
C GLN A 107 6.07 -11.37 -18.88
N ARG A 108 5.58 -12.18 -17.93
CA ARG A 108 4.62 -13.27 -18.25
C ARG A 108 3.17 -12.80 -18.32
N ARG A 109 2.83 -11.67 -17.66
CA ARG A 109 1.48 -11.14 -17.49
C ARG A 109 0.45 -12.19 -17.04
N SER A 110 0.88 -13.13 -16.19
CA SER A 110 0.05 -14.28 -15.79
C SER A 110 -0.67 -14.01 -14.47
N ARG A 111 -1.99 -13.79 -14.55
CA ARG A 111 -2.84 -13.61 -13.37
C ARG A 111 -2.89 -14.88 -12.49
N ALA A 112 -2.97 -16.05 -13.12
CA ALA A 112 -2.98 -17.33 -12.41
C ALA A 112 -1.65 -17.57 -11.67
N GLY A 113 -0.53 -17.18 -12.27
CA GLY A 113 0.78 -17.26 -11.61
C GLY A 113 0.86 -16.39 -10.35
N LEU A 114 0.35 -15.15 -10.42
CA LEU A 114 0.31 -14.25 -9.26
C LEU A 114 -0.60 -14.77 -8.15
N LEU A 115 -1.76 -15.36 -8.50
CA LEU A 115 -2.65 -15.98 -7.52
C LEU A 115 -2.00 -17.19 -6.83
N LEU A 116 -1.36 -18.07 -7.60
CA LEU A 116 -0.63 -19.21 -7.03
C LEU A 116 0.50 -18.74 -6.11
N LEU A 117 1.28 -17.74 -6.54
CA LEU A 117 2.35 -17.17 -5.73
C LEU A 117 1.83 -16.57 -4.42
N SER A 118 0.68 -15.91 -4.46
CA SER A 118 0.03 -15.34 -3.27
C SER A 118 -0.38 -16.43 -2.28
N LEU A 119 -0.95 -17.54 -2.77
CA LEU A 119 -1.31 -18.69 -1.93
C LEU A 119 -0.08 -19.35 -1.31
N VAL A 120 0.98 -19.57 -2.09
CA VAL A 120 2.25 -20.13 -1.58
C VAL A 120 2.86 -19.20 -0.52
N SER A 121 2.80 -17.88 -0.74
CA SER A 121 3.29 -16.87 0.22
C SER A 121 2.51 -16.90 1.52
N LEU A 122 1.19 -17.07 1.46
CA LEU A 122 0.35 -17.19 2.65
C LEU A 122 0.64 -18.48 3.42
N VAL A 123 0.87 -19.59 2.72
CA VAL A 123 1.27 -20.86 3.36
C VAL A 123 2.62 -20.73 4.06
N TRP A 124 3.61 -20.16 3.38
CA TRP A 124 4.96 -19.98 3.91
C TRP A 124 4.99 -18.98 5.07
N LEU A 125 4.53 -17.75 4.85
CA LEU A 125 4.65 -16.67 5.83
C LEU A 125 3.60 -16.75 6.94
N GLY A 126 2.43 -17.34 6.68
CA GLY A 126 1.39 -17.53 7.67
C GLY A 126 1.64 -18.76 8.54
N PHE A 127 1.59 -19.95 7.91
CA PHE A 127 1.60 -21.21 8.64
C PHE A 127 3.00 -21.71 8.98
N TRP A 128 3.93 -21.72 8.02
CA TRP A 128 5.28 -22.25 8.26
C TRP A 128 6.07 -21.37 9.23
N ARG A 129 6.04 -20.06 9.01
CA ARG A 129 6.66 -19.08 9.91
C ARG A 129 5.92 -18.95 11.25
N LYS A 130 4.69 -19.48 11.37
CA LYS A 130 3.82 -19.35 12.55
C LYS A 130 3.50 -17.89 12.90
N GLY A 131 3.36 -17.05 11.88
CA GLY A 131 3.05 -15.63 12.02
C GLY A 131 3.72 -14.76 10.96
N CYS A 132 2.95 -13.83 10.40
CA CYS A 132 3.45 -12.79 9.52
C CYS A 132 4.00 -11.63 10.36
N VAL A 133 5.02 -10.92 9.85
CA VAL A 133 5.30 -9.58 10.40
C VAL A 133 4.09 -8.71 10.07
N CYS A 134 3.42 -8.22 11.11
CA CYS A 134 2.22 -7.43 10.96
C CYS A 134 2.57 -6.10 10.28
N PRO A 135 2.01 -5.76 9.09
CA PRO A 135 2.38 -4.54 8.38
C PRO A 135 2.15 -3.27 9.23
N ILE A 136 1.04 -3.22 9.97
CA ILE A 136 0.74 -2.07 10.84
C ILE A 136 1.71 -1.97 12.02
N GLY A 137 2.03 -3.11 12.65
CA GLY A 137 3.00 -3.16 13.75
C GLY A 137 4.44 -2.88 13.30
N ALA A 138 4.80 -3.26 12.07
CA ALA A 138 6.12 -2.97 11.51
C ALA A 138 6.33 -1.47 11.30
N ILE A 139 5.31 -0.77 10.79
CA ILE A 139 5.36 0.70 10.63
C ILE A 139 5.50 1.37 12.00
N GLN A 140 4.72 0.92 13.00
CA GLN A 140 4.81 1.44 14.35
C GLN A 140 6.19 1.21 14.98
N ASN A 141 6.73 0.00 14.88
CA ASN A 141 8.05 -0.34 15.43
C ASN A 141 9.17 0.45 14.75
N VAL A 142 9.12 0.60 13.42
CA VAL A 142 10.11 1.39 12.68
C VAL A 142 9.98 2.87 13.02
N ALA A 143 8.76 3.41 13.11
CA ALA A 143 8.54 4.80 13.52
C ALA A 143 9.04 5.06 14.96
N ALA A 144 8.76 4.14 15.89
CA ALA A 144 9.26 4.22 17.26
C ALA A 144 10.79 4.19 17.32
N GLY A 145 11.44 3.30 16.55
CA GLY A 145 12.90 3.24 16.46
C GLY A 145 13.55 4.45 15.79
N LEU A 146 12.82 5.17 14.94
CA LEU A 146 13.27 6.45 14.37
C LEU A 146 13.09 7.63 15.34
N ALA A 147 12.06 7.58 16.19
CA ALA A 147 11.77 8.63 17.16
C ALA A 147 12.62 8.51 18.43
N ASP A 148 12.94 7.28 18.87
CA ASP A 148 13.71 7.01 20.07
C ASP A 148 14.92 6.09 19.75
N PRO A 149 16.17 6.59 19.87
CA PRO A 149 17.37 5.78 19.64
C PRO A 149 17.57 4.66 20.68
N GLY A 150 16.85 4.68 21.80
CA GLY A 150 16.83 3.60 22.78
C GLY A 150 15.97 2.39 22.38
N PHE A 151 15.14 2.52 21.34
CA PHE A 151 14.22 1.47 20.88
C PHE A 151 14.89 0.56 19.83
N TRP A 152 15.06 -0.73 20.17
CA TRP A 152 15.73 -1.70 19.30
C TRP A 152 14.76 -2.42 18.38
N VAL A 153 14.98 -2.31 17.07
CA VAL A 153 14.20 -3.00 16.03
C VAL A 153 15.03 -4.15 15.44
N PRO A 154 14.52 -5.38 15.37
CA PRO A 154 15.22 -6.50 14.73
C PRO A 154 15.48 -6.25 13.24
N TRP A 155 16.68 -6.59 12.75
CA TRP A 155 17.07 -6.43 11.35
C TRP A 155 16.14 -7.16 10.36
N SER A 156 15.63 -8.32 10.74
CA SER A 156 14.70 -9.10 9.91
C SER A 156 13.35 -8.40 9.72
N VAL A 157 12.85 -7.69 10.73
CA VAL A 157 11.63 -6.86 10.62
C VAL A 157 11.87 -5.70 9.66
N LEU A 158 13.02 -5.03 9.79
CA LEU A 158 13.39 -3.92 8.91
C LEU A 158 13.53 -4.39 7.45
N ALA A 159 14.15 -5.53 7.21
CA ALA A 159 14.29 -6.10 5.87
C ALA A 159 12.93 -6.45 5.24
N ILE A 160 12.03 -7.09 6.01
CA ILE A 160 10.67 -7.44 5.53
C ILE A 160 9.84 -6.19 5.22
N PHE A 161 10.06 -5.10 5.95
CA PHE A 161 9.42 -3.82 5.69
C PHE A 161 10.00 -3.10 4.45
N LEU A 162 11.34 -3.04 4.32
CA LEU A 162 12.00 -2.29 3.25
C LEU A 162 11.98 -3.00 1.90
N LEU A 163 12.07 -4.33 1.85
CA LEU A 163 12.15 -5.08 0.59
C LEU A 163 10.98 -4.81 -0.37
N PRO A 164 9.70 -4.87 0.08
CA PRO A 164 8.57 -4.52 -0.78
C PRO A 164 8.62 -3.07 -1.27
N LEU A 165 9.01 -2.12 -0.41
CA LEU A 165 9.13 -0.71 -0.79
C LEU A 165 10.17 -0.52 -1.90
N VAL A 166 11.35 -1.10 -1.72
CA VAL A 166 12.42 -1.09 -2.73
C VAL A 166 11.93 -1.71 -4.03
N ALA A 167 11.28 -2.88 -3.99
CA ALA A 167 10.74 -3.53 -5.18
C ALA A 167 9.75 -2.63 -5.94
N THR A 168 8.83 -1.95 -5.24
CA THR A 168 7.87 -1.04 -5.87
C THR A 168 8.47 0.24 -6.46
N VAL A 169 9.67 0.64 -6.02
CA VAL A 169 10.37 1.80 -6.60
C VAL A 169 11.03 1.44 -7.94
N PHE A 170 11.47 0.18 -8.10
CA PHE A 170 12.21 -0.26 -9.28
C PHE A 170 11.37 -0.98 -10.34
N PHE A 171 10.22 -1.54 -9.98
CA PHE A 171 9.36 -2.36 -10.86
C PHE A 171 7.92 -1.83 -10.89
#